data_AF-A0A938HBL5-F1
#
_entry.id   AF-A0A938HBL5-F1
#
_cell.length_a   1.000
_cell.length_b   1.000
_cell.length_c   1.000
_cell.angle_alpha   90.00
_cell.angle_beta   90.00
_cell.angle_gamma   90.00
#
_symmetry.space_group_name_H-M   'P 1'
#
loop_
_entity.id
_entity.type
_entity.pdbx_description
1 polymer ?
#
loop_
_entity_poly.entity_id
_entity_poly.type
_entity_poly.pdbx_seq_one_letter_code
_entity_poly.pdbx_strand_id
1 'polypeptide(L)'
;MPSIDNLNEIQQMIAVIFGVLVLASVLFWTMGKFNNGPQVQELKTRTKSWWVMAAIFTTAAVVHPAVSFFAFGFLSFAALRELSSISKNTRPEDRSVIFWAYLAVPVQYYIAYMGWFAPFLIFIPVFMFTWIPFVLVLKGHTQDIARSMSVIPTHLMLTVFSISHLAYLLSLPELPQFNAGGRGLLLFVVFLTEMNDVFQFTWGKLLGRHKIIEKVSPNKTWEGFIGGLLSTIATAFFLRFLTPFNEFQVLGAGLLIACSGFVGDIIVSAVKRDFGLKDTGTAIKGHGGILDRIDSLAISSPFFFYYTYLLCYS
;
A
#
# COMPACT_ATOMS: atom_id res chain seq x y z
N MET A 1 8.45 -23.33 -16.61
CA MET A 1 8.19 -22.42 -17.75
C MET A 1 6.79 -21.88 -17.54
N PRO A 2 6.58 -20.56 -17.42
CA PRO A 2 5.22 -20.03 -17.31
C PRO A 2 4.45 -20.41 -18.59
N SER A 3 3.28 -21.03 -18.42
CA SER A 3 2.36 -21.34 -19.51
C SER A 3 2.00 -20.05 -20.26
N ILE A 4 1.86 -20.15 -21.58
CA ILE A 4 1.59 -19.02 -22.49
C ILE A 4 0.32 -18.25 -22.07
N ASP A 5 -0.61 -18.90 -21.37
CA ASP A 5 -1.86 -18.30 -20.85
C ASP A 5 -1.64 -17.33 -19.68
N ASN A 6 -0.64 -17.55 -18.81
CA ASN A 6 -0.35 -16.67 -17.66
C ASN A 6 0.07 -15.26 -18.10
N LEU A 7 0.70 -15.16 -19.28
CA LEU A 7 1.09 -13.87 -19.85
C LEU A 7 -0.11 -13.07 -20.32
N ASN A 8 -1.20 -13.72 -20.75
CA ASN A 8 -2.35 -13.05 -21.35
C ASN A 8 -3.13 -12.21 -20.32
N GLU A 9 -3.46 -12.77 -19.15
CA GLU A 9 -4.20 -12.05 -18.10
C GLU A 9 -3.38 -10.88 -17.51
N ILE A 10 -2.08 -11.10 -17.27
CA ILE A 10 -1.18 -10.06 -16.79
C ILE A 10 -1.01 -8.95 -17.85
N GLN A 11 -0.85 -9.31 -19.12
CA GLN A 11 -0.79 -8.33 -20.22
C GLN A 11 -2.08 -7.55 -20.39
N GLN A 12 -3.24 -8.21 -20.27
CA GLN A 12 -4.55 -7.55 -20.27
C GLN A 12 -4.64 -6.52 -19.14
N MET A 13 -4.22 -6.87 -17.93
CA MET A 13 -4.22 -5.92 -16.81
C MET A 13 -3.27 -4.75 -17.05
N ILE A 14 -2.06 -5.02 -17.57
CA ILE A 14 -1.12 -3.97 -17.94
C ILE A 14 -1.73 -3.02 -18.99
N ALA A 15 -2.42 -3.57 -19.99
CA ALA A 15 -3.13 -2.78 -20.99
C ALA A 15 -4.27 -1.94 -20.36
N VAL A 16 -5.00 -2.47 -19.38
CA VAL A 16 -6.00 -1.72 -18.62
C VAL A 16 -5.35 -0.55 -17.86
N ILE A 17 -4.26 -0.80 -17.12
CA ILE A 17 -3.53 0.23 -16.37
C ILE A 17 -3.08 1.37 -17.31
N PHE A 18 -2.38 1.02 -18.39
CA PHE A 18 -1.90 2.00 -19.35
C PHE A 18 -3.05 2.69 -20.09
N GLY A 19 -4.11 1.98 -20.44
CA GLY A 19 -5.31 2.53 -21.06
C GLY A 19 -5.98 3.59 -20.18
N VAL A 20 -6.19 3.30 -18.90
CA VAL A 20 -6.74 4.25 -17.92
C VAL A 20 -5.84 5.48 -17.79
N LEU A 21 -4.51 5.30 -17.72
CA LEU A 21 -3.57 6.41 -17.62
C LEU A 21 -3.51 7.29 -18.88
N VAL A 22 -3.57 6.69 -20.06
CA VAL A 22 -3.64 7.41 -21.33
C VAL A 22 -4.94 8.19 -21.40
N LEU A 23 -6.09 7.57 -21.09
CA LEU A 23 -7.38 8.24 -21.06
C LEU A 23 -7.37 9.43 -20.08
N ALA A 24 -6.89 9.24 -18.85
CA ALA A 24 -6.76 10.32 -17.87
C ALA A 24 -5.83 11.44 -18.37
N SER A 25 -4.71 11.10 -18.99
CA SER A 25 -3.75 12.08 -19.53
C SER A 25 -4.35 12.90 -20.65
N VAL A 26 -5.08 12.26 -21.57
CA VAL A 26 -5.79 12.93 -22.67
C VAL A 26 -6.90 13.83 -22.12
N LEU A 27 -7.73 13.32 -21.21
CA LEU A 27 -8.82 14.09 -20.59
C LEU A 27 -8.29 15.34 -19.85
N PHE A 28 -7.25 15.22 -19.04
CA PHE A 28 -6.72 16.39 -18.33
C PHE A 28 -5.94 17.33 -19.24
N TRP A 29 -5.32 16.82 -20.30
CA TRP A 29 -4.71 17.67 -21.32
C TRP A 29 -5.75 18.49 -22.08
N THR A 30 -6.86 17.87 -22.52
CA THR A 30 -7.96 18.57 -23.19
C THR A 30 -8.64 19.56 -22.24
N MET A 31 -8.97 19.17 -21.01
CA MET A 31 -9.50 20.10 -20.00
C MET A 31 -8.58 21.30 -19.79
N GLY A 32 -7.27 21.10 -19.77
CA GLY A 32 -6.32 22.21 -19.64
C GLY A 32 -6.22 23.12 -20.86
N LYS A 33 -6.69 22.70 -22.04
CA LYS A 33 -6.83 23.63 -23.18
C LYS A 33 -8.01 24.58 -23.00
N PHE A 34 -9.07 24.14 -22.33
CA PHE A 34 -10.28 24.94 -22.11
C PHE A 34 -10.26 25.71 -20.78
N ASN A 35 -9.60 25.17 -19.75
CA ASN A 35 -9.51 25.76 -18.42
C ASN A 35 -8.17 25.40 -17.75
N ASN A 36 -7.27 26.38 -17.64
CA ASN A 36 -5.97 26.24 -16.97
C ASN A 36 -6.00 26.61 -15.49
N GLY A 37 -7.15 26.41 -14.83
CA GLY A 37 -7.29 26.65 -13.40
C GLY A 37 -6.36 25.78 -12.53
N PRO A 38 -6.08 26.19 -11.28
CA PRO A 38 -5.18 25.48 -10.37
C PRO A 38 -5.58 24.02 -10.11
N GLN A 39 -6.88 23.71 -10.16
CA GLN A 39 -7.39 22.34 -10.02
C GLN A 39 -6.96 21.41 -11.16
N VAL A 40 -6.94 21.91 -12.40
CA VAL A 40 -6.52 21.12 -13.57
C VAL A 40 -5.01 20.89 -13.56
N GLN A 41 -4.24 21.89 -13.08
CA GLN A 41 -2.80 21.73 -12.88
C GLN A 41 -2.46 20.71 -11.80
N GLU A 42 -3.23 20.69 -10.70
CA GLU A 42 -3.12 19.66 -9.66
C GLU A 42 -3.35 18.26 -10.25
N LEU A 43 -4.44 18.07 -11.00
CA LEU A 43 -4.77 16.79 -11.64
C LEU A 43 -3.68 16.34 -12.63
N LYS A 44 -3.20 17.23 -13.50
CA LYS A 44 -2.10 16.93 -14.44
C LYS A 44 -0.82 16.49 -13.70
N THR A 45 -0.47 17.18 -12.61
CA THR A 45 0.71 16.83 -11.81
C THR A 45 0.54 15.47 -11.18
N ARG A 46 -0.65 15.17 -10.65
CA ARG A 46 -0.94 13.86 -10.07
C ARG A 46 -0.82 12.75 -11.10
N THR A 47 -1.41 12.89 -12.29
CA THR A 47 -1.32 11.89 -13.36
C THR A 47 0.11 11.59 -13.77
N LYS A 48 1.02 12.57 -13.78
CA LYS A 48 2.44 12.32 -14.05
C LYS A 48 3.09 11.42 -12.99
N SER A 49 2.79 11.61 -11.72
CA SER A 49 3.29 10.71 -10.67
C SER A 49 2.71 9.30 -10.80
N TRP A 50 1.45 9.18 -11.21
CA TRP A 50 0.80 7.89 -11.47
C TRP A 50 1.48 7.09 -12.58
N TRP A 51 1.96 7.74 -13.64
CA TRP A 51 2.78 7.10 -14.67
C TRP A 51 4.05 6.47 -14.09
N VAL A 52 4.72 7.17 -13.15
CA VAL A 52 5.92 6.65 -12.49
C VAL A 52 5.58 5.43 -11.63
N MET A 53 4.53 5.51 -10.82
CA MET A 53 4.11 4.41 -9.94
C MET A 53 3.66 3.19 -10.74
N ALA A 54 2.86 3.39 -11.78
CA ALA A 54 2.41 2.32 -12.66
C ALA A 54 3.59 1.65 -13.37
N ALA A 55 4.58 2.40 -13.85
CA ALA A 55 5.78 1.83 -14.43
C ALA A 55 6.56 0.97 -13.44
N ILE A 56 6.70 1.41 -12.18
CA ILE A 56 7.40 0.64 -11.13
C ILE A 56 6.65 -0.66 -10.83
N PHE A 57 5.34 -0.60 -10.55
CA PHE A 57 4.56 -1.78 -10.18
C PHE A 57 4.38 -2.78 -11.33
N THR A 58 4.17 -2.30 -12.55
CA THR A 58 4.08 -3.18 -13.73
C THR A 58 5.41 -3.84 -14.04
N THR A 59 6.53 -3.10 -13.95
CA THR A 59 7.87 -3.69 -14.14
C THR A 59 8.17 -4.74 -13.07
N ALA A 60 7.85 -4.46 -11.80
CA ALA A 60 7.99 -5.44 -10.72
C ALA A 60 7.16 -6.71 -11.03
N ALA A 61 5.90 -6.57 -11.44
CA ALA A 61 5.03 -7.71 -11.72
C ALA A 61 5.50 -8.59 -12.91
N VAL A 62 6.19 -8.00 -13.91
CA VAL A 62 6.53 -8.71 -15.16
C VAL A 62 7.89 -9.39 -15.12
N VAL A 63 8.94 -8.73 -14.60
CA VAL A 63 10.34 -9.13 -14.83
C VAL A 63 10.68 -10.49 -14.19
N HIS A 64 10.85 -10.54 -12.87
CA HIS A 64 11.22 -11.74 -12.14
C HIS A 64 10.75 -11.60 -10.69
N PRO A 65 10.20 -12.64 -10.04
CA PRO A 65 9.68 -12.52 -8.68
C PRO A 65 10.68 -11.91 -7.71
N ALA A 66 11.95 -12.34 -7.76
CA ALA A 66 13.02 -11.78 -6.93
C ALA A 66 13.16 -10.24 -7.05
N VAL A 67 12.98 -9.66 -8.24
CA VAL A 67 13.04 -8.20 -8.44
C VAL A 67 11.93 -7.51 -7.67
N SER A 68 10.73 -8.09 -7.61
CA SER A 68 9.62 -7.58 -6.79
C SER A 68 9.96 -7.61 -5.30
N PHE A 69 10.54 -8.71 -4.79
CA PHE A 69 10.96 -8.77 -3.38
C PHE A 69 11.97 -7.67 -3.04
N PHE A 70 12.95 -7.44 -3.91
CA PHE A 70 13.90 -6.34 -3.73
C PHE A 70 13.23 -4.97 -3.83
N ALA A 71 12.32 -4.77 -4.78
CA ALA A 71 11.61 -3.50 -4.97
C ALA A 71 10.72 -3.16 -3.78
N PHE A 72 9.91 -4.11 -3.30
CA PHE A 72 9.09 -3.93 -2.10
C PHE A 72 9.95 -3.80 -0.84
N GLY A 73 11.03 -4.56 -0.72
CA GLY A 73 11.99 -4.42 0.37
C GLY A 73 12.62 -3.03 0.42
N PHE A 74 13.02 -2.49 -0.74
CA PHE A 74 13.53 -1.13 -0.85
C PHE A 74 12.46 -0.09 -0.52
N LEU A 75 11.23 -0.27 -1.00
CA LEU A 75 10.08 0.59 -0.70
C LEU A 75 9.80 0.64 0.81
N SER A 76 9.75 -0.52 1.47
CA SER A 76 9.60 -0.66 2.92
C SER A 76 10.75 0.00 3.68
N PHE A 77 12.00 -0.20 3.24
CA PHE A 77 13.15 0.46 3.85
C PHE A 77 13.07 1.99 3.74
N ALA A 78 12.71 2.49 2.55
CA ALA A 78 12.62 3.92 2.30
C ALA A 78 11.47 4.56 3.11
N ALA A 79 10.31 3.89 3.19
CA ALA A 79 9.19 4.31 4.03
C ALA A 79 9.53 4.27 5.53
N LEU A 80 10.21 3.21 6.00
CA LEU A 80 10.67 3.08 7.38
C LEU A 80 11.65 4.19 7.74
N ARG A 81 12.60 4.51 6.84
CA ARG A 81 13.56 5.59 7.01
C ARG A 81 12.87 6.95 7.09
N GLU A 82 11.94 7.21 6.18
CA GLU A 82 11.16 8.46 6.15
C GLU A 82 10.37 8.62 7.46
N LEU A 83 9.58 7.62 7.83
CA LEU A 83 8.76 7.63 9.04
C LEU A 83 9.61 7.77 10.32
N SER A 84 10.74 7.08 10.39
CA SER A 84 11.66 7.18 11.54
C SER A 84 12.37 8.54 11.59
N SER A 85 12.56 9.22 10.46
CA SER A 85 13.19 10.54 10.42
C SER A 85 12.26 11.68 10.83
N ILE A 86 10.97 11.56 10.53
CA ILE A 86 9.96 12.58 10.88
C ILE A 86 9.37 12.39 12.27
N SER A 87 9.48 11.17 12.82
CA SER A 87 8.95 10.84 14.13
C SER A 87 9.72 11.59 15.22
N LYS A 88 9.16 12.74 15.63
CA LYS A 88 9.64 13.58 16.75
C LYS A 88 9.71 12.83 18.08
N ASN A 89 9.05 11.69 18.17
CA ASN A 89 9.00 10.82 19.33
C ASN A 89 10.18 9.83 19.40
N THR A 90 11.05 9.79 18.37
CA THR A 90 12.23 8.91 18.35
C THR A 90 13.40 9.58 19.09
N ARG A 91 13.80 9.01 20.22
CA ARG A 91 14.88 9.55 21.06
C ARG A 91 16.24 9.35 20.38
N PRO A 92 17.26 10.16 20.72
CA PRO A 92 18.63 9.90 20.28
C PRO A 92 19.11 8.49 20.66
N GLU A 93 18.67 7.99 21.82
CA GLU A 93 18.95 6.64 22.34
C GLU A 93 18.34 5.53 21.46
N ASP A 94 17.17 5.78 20.88
CA ASP A 94 16.46 4.85 19.99
C ASP A 94 17.21 4.65 18.67
N ARG A 95 18.07 5.59 18.24
CA ARG A 95 18.88 5.46 17.02
C ARG A 95 19.75 4.21 17.03
N SER A 96 20.17 3.81 18.21
CA SER A 96 20.99 2.62 18.42
C SER A 96 20.23 1.31 18.16
N VAL A 97 18.88 1.37 18.11
CA VAL A 97 17.98 0.24 17.86
C VAL A 97 17.27 0.33 16.51
N ILE A 98 17.20 1.51 15.90
CA ILE A 98 16.78 1.68 14.49
C ILE A 98 17.59 0.79 13.55
N PHE A 99 18.87 0.55 13.84
CA PHE A 99 19.69 -0.41 13.09
C PHE A 99 19.03 -1.80 13.01
N TRP A 100 18.50 -2.31 14.13
CA TRP A 100 17.78 -3.59 14.17
C TRP A 100 16.47 -3.55 13.38
N ALA A 101 15.77 -2.41 13.40
CA ALA A 101 14.58 -2.21 12.58
C ALA A 101 14.91 -2.25 11.08
N TYR A 102 16.03 -1.65 10.65
CA TYR A 102 16.48 -1.75 9.25
C TYR A 102 16.91 -3.16 8.87
N LEU A 103 17.57 -3.89 9.76
CA LEU A 103 17.96 -5.28 9.53
C LEU A 103 16.75 -6.23 9.45
N ALA A 104 15.63 -5.89 10.08
CA ALA A 104 14.39 -6.65 9.97
C ALA A 104 13.82 -6.65 8.54
N VAL A 105 14.11 -5.64 7.72
CA VAL A 105 13.60 -5.55 6.34
C VAL A 105 14.08 -6.72 5.48
N PRO A 106 15.39 -6.94 5.24
CA PRO A 106 15.83 -8.06 4.41
C PRO A 106 15.42 -9.41 5.00
N VAL A 107 15.36 -9.56 6.33
CA VAL A 107 14.92 -10.81 6.98
C VAL A 107 13.45 -11.10 6.69
N GLN A 108 12.55 -10.13 6.89
CA GLN A 108 11.12 -10.31 6.62
C GLN A 108 10.86 -10.65 5.15
N TYR A 109 11.53 -9.97 4.23
CA TYR A 109 11.37 -10.22 2.80
C TYR A 109 12.00 -11.54 2.35
N TYR A 110 13.09 -11.98 2.98
CA TYR A 110 13.64 -13.32 2.76
C TYR A 110 12.68 -14.42 3.23
N ILE A 111 12.09 -14.27 4.43
CA ILE A 111 11.09 -15.21 4.94
C ILE A 111 9.87 -15.25 3.99
N ALA A 112 9.41 -14.09 3.50
CA ALA A 112 8.35 -14.02 2.51
C ALA A 112 8.73 -14.71 1.19
N TYR A 113 9.95 -14.52 0.70
CA TYR A 113 10.46 -15.17 -0.50
C TYR A 113 10.49 -16.70 -0.37
N MET A 114 10.86 -17.22 0.80
CA MET A 114 10.87 -18.65 1.08
C MET A 114 9.46 -19.25 1.26
N GLY A 115 8.41 -18.42 1.31
CA GLY A 115 7.02 -18.88 1.52
C GLY A 115 6.78 -19.45 2.92
N TRP A 116 7.55 -19.03 3.91
CA TRP A 116 7.47 -19.53 5.28
C TRP A 116 6.42 -18.79 6.09
N PHE A 117 5.16 -19.27 6.03
CA PHE A 117 4.00 -18.57 6.58
C PHE A 117 4.09 -18.29 8.09
N ALA A 118 4.36 -19.32 8.90
CA ALA A 118 4.42 -19.15 10.36
C ALA A 118 5.56 -18.21 10.80
N PRO A 119 6.82 -18.38 10.32
CA PRO A 119 7.88 -17.41 10.59
C PRO A 119 7.54 -15.98 10.13
N PHE A 120 6.91 -15.82 8.95
CA PHE A 120 6.52 -14.52 8.42
C PHE A 120 5.54 -13.79 9.34
N LEU A 121 4.57 -14.53 9.88
CA LEU A 121 3.54 -14.00 10.77
C LEU A 121 4.10 -13.56 12.12
N ILE A 122 5.06 -14.29 12.68
CA ILE A 122 5.56 -14.04 14.04
C ILE A 122 6.77 -13.09 14.09
N PHE A 123 7.55 -12.96 12.99
CA PHE A 123 8.84 -12.26 13.03
C PHE A 123 8.72 -10.80 13.47
N ILE A 124 7.86 -10.00 12.84
CA ILE A 124 7.70 -8.59 13.24
C ILE A 124 6.79 -8.46 14.48
N PRO A 125 5.55 -8.99 14.49
CA PRO A 125 4.61 -8.75 15.57
C PRO A 125 5.03 -9.32 16.92
N VAL A 126 5.78 -10.43 16.94
CA VAL A 126 6.20 -11.10 18.18
C VAL A 126 7.68 -10.90 18.43
N PHE A 127 8.54 -11.34 17.51
CA PHE A 127 9.99 -11.32 17.73
C PHE A 127 10.55 -9.90 17.76
N MET A 128 10.32 -9.06 16.75
CA MET A 128 10.84 -7.69 16.74
C MET A 128 10.20 -6.80 17.80
N PHE A 129 8.90 -6.99 18.08
CA PHE A 129 8.21 -6.31 19.18
C PHE A 129 8.89 -6.55 20.54
N THR A 130 9.41 -7.76 20.76
CA THR A 130 10.11 -8.14 21.99
C THR A 130 11.60 -7.80 21.95
N TRP A 131 12.24 -7.96 20.80
CA TRP A 131 13.69 -7.78 20.61
C TRP A 131 14.12 -6.32 20.76
N ILE A 132 13.35 -5.38 20.19
CA ILE A 132 13.63 -3.94 20.26
C ILE A 132 13.77 -3.46 21.73
N PRO A 133 12.77 -3.66 22.61
CA PRO A 133 12.91 -3.25 24.01
C PRO A 133 13.98 -4.02 24.75
N PHE A 134 14.16 -5.32 24.45
CA PHE A 134 15.22 -6.10 25.07
C PHE A 134 16.60 -5.48 24.82
N VAL A 135 16.89 -5.05 23.58
CA VAL A 135 18.16 -4.36 23.25
C VAL A 135 18.27 -3.00 23.95
N LEU A 136 17.18 -2.24 24.11
CA LEU A 136 17.19 -0.99 24.85
C LEU A 136 17.55 -1.22 26.34
N VAL A 137 16.93 -2.22 26.96
CA VAL A 137 17.22 -2.59 28.36
C VAL A 137 18.67 -3.02 28.53
N LEU A 138 19.21 -3.85 27.62
CA LEU A 138 20.61 -4.28 27.68
C LEU A 138 21.61 -3.11 27.58
N LYS A 139 21.23 -2.02 26.93
CA LYS A 139 22.03 -0.79 26.84
C LYS A 139 21.83 0.16 28.03
N GLY A 140 21.02 -0.23 29.01
CA GLY A 140 20.70 0.59 30.19
C GLY A 140 19.66 1.67 29.95
N HIS A 141 18.98 1.68 28.81
CA HIS A 141 17.95 2.67 28.48
C HIS A 141 16.60 2.27 29.10
N THR A 142 16.29 2.79 30.30
CA THR A 142 15.07 2.46 31.04
C THR A 142 14.02 3.58 31.07
N GLN A 143 14.42 4.82 30.80
CA GLN A 143 13.48 5.96 30.73
C GLN A 143 12.64 5.88 29.45
N ASP A 144 11.36 6.28 29.52
CA ASP A 144 10.41 6.32 28.38
C ASP A 144 10.34 5.05 27.50
N ILE A 145 10.77 3.90 28.01
CA ILE A 145 10.87 2.66 27.22
C ILE A 145 9.52 2.23 26.64
N ALA A 146 8.42 2.49 27.35
CA ALA A 146 7.06 2.22 26.87
C ALA A 146 6.73 3.00 25.58
N ARG A 147 7.25 4.22 25.42
CA ARG A 147 7.13 4.99 24.18
C ARG A 147 7.91 4.31 23.06
N SER A 148 9.16 3.94 23.29
CA SER A 148 10.00 3.25 22.28
C SER A 148 9.41 1.90 21.86
N MET A 149 8.83 1.15 22.82
CA MET A 149 8.10 -0.11 22.61
C MET A 149 6.84 0.06 21.76
N SER A 150 6.26 1.25 21.73
CA SER A 150 5.10 1.55 20.92
C SER A 150 5.53 2.07 19.54
N VAL A 151 6.47 3.01 19.48
CA VAL A 151 6.81 3.74 18.24
C VAL A 151 7.54 2.87 17.22
N ILE A 152 8.66 2.23 17.59
CA ILE A 152 9.50 1.52 16.61
C ILE A 152 8.78 0.27 16.07
N PRO A 153 8.16 -0.59 16.90
CA PRO A 153 7.38 -1.71 16.38
C PRO A 153 6.20 -1.25 15.52
N THR A 154 5.53 -0.13 15.85
CA THR A 154 4.46 0.42 15.00
C THR A 154 5.00 0.84 13.63
N HIS A 155 6.18 1.47 13.55
CA HIS A 155 6.80 1.79 12.27
C HIS A 155 7.07 0.53 11.44
N LEU A 156 7.61 -0.53 12.06
CA LEU A 156 7.85 -1.82 11.39
C LEU A 156 6.55 -2.46 10.92
N MET A 157 5.50 -2.43 11.74
CA MET A 157 4.19 -2.96 11.37
C MET A 157 3.65 -2.26 10.12
N LEU A 158 3.66 -0.93 10.13
CA LEU A 158 3.05 -0.11 9.07
C LEU A 158 3.86 -0.12 7.76
N THR A 159 5.19 -0.09 7.85
CA THR A 159 6.05 0.09 6.65
C THR A 159 6.66 -1.20 6.11
N VAL A 160 6.87 -2.21 6.96
CA VAL A 160 7.56 -3.46 6.59
C VAL A 160 6.59 -4.63 6.61
N PHE A 161 5.98 -4.94 7.76
CA PHE A 161 5.09 -6.10 7.89
C PHE A 161 3.93 -5.99 6.90
N SER A 162 3.18 -4.90 6.96
CA SER A 162 2.07 -4.59 6.05
C SER A 162 2.43 -4.75 4.57
N ILE A 163 3.46 -4.06 4.09
CA ILE A 163 3.85 -4.06 2.67
C ILE A 163 4.43 -5.43 2.25
N SER A 164 5.13 -6.13 3.14
CA SER A 164 5.69 -7.45 2.83
C SER A 164 4.63 -8.51 2.50
N HIS A 165 3.36 -8.30 2.87
CA HIS A 165 2.25 -9.16 2.44
C HIS A 165 2.03 -9.10 0.92
N LEU A 166 2.28 -7.95 0.28
CA LEU A 166 2.23 -7.83 -1.19
C LEU A 166 3.28 -8.71 -1.85
N ALA A 167 4.50 -8.72 -1.30
CA ALA A 167 5.56 -9.59 -1.80
C ALA A 167 5.25 -11.07 -1.52
N TYR A 168 4.69 -11.39 -0.35
CA TYR A 168 4.30 -12.75 0.00
C TYR A 168 3.26 -13.33 -0.98
N LEU A 169 2.35 -12.52 -1.55
CA LEU A 169 1.41 -12.99 -2.58
C LEU A 169 2.12 -13.72 -3.72
N LEU A 170 3.36 -13.32 -4.08
CA LEU A 170 4.17 -13.94 -5.12
C LEU A 170 4.76 -15.31 -4.74
N SER A 171 4.79 -15.63 -3.44
CA SER A 171 5.25 -16.91 -2.89
C SER A 171 4.11 -17.86 -2.55
N LEU A 172 2.85 -17.47 -2.78
CA LEU A 172 1.73 -18.38 -2.60
C LEU A 172 1.85 -19.57 -3.56
N PRO A 173 1.48 -20.78 -3.12
CA PRO A 173 1.45 -21.95 -4.00
C PRO A 173 0.60 -21.71 -5.25
N GLU A 174 0.92 -22.38 -6.35
CA GLU A 174 0.06 -22.33 -7.53
C GLU A 174 -1.24 -23.09 -7.26
N LEU A 175 -2.37 -22.49 -7.63
CA LEU A 175 -3.68 -23.14 -7.54
C LEU A 175 -4.07 -23.72 -8.91
N PRO A 176 -4.70 -24.92 -8.94
CA PRO A 176 -5.27 -25.45 -10.18
C PRO A 176 -6.24 -24.45 -10.81
N GLN A 177 -6.14 -24.25 -12.12
CA GLN A 177 -7.02 -23.36 -12.90
C GLN A 177 -6.90 -21.86 -12.56
N PHE A 178 -5.88 -21.44 -11.81
CA PHE A 178 -5.60 -20.03 -11.54
C PHE A 178 -4.29 -19.58 -12.20
N ASN A 179 -4.40 -19.11 -13.45
CA ASN A 179 -3.27 -18.78 -14.30
C ASN A 179 -2.55 -17.48 -13.88
N ALA A 180 -3.28 -16.44 -13.49
CA ALA A 180 -2.68 -15.17 -13.05
C ALA A 180 -1.75 -15.33 -11.83
N GLY A 181 -1.98 -16.35 -10.99
CA GLY A 181 -1.17 -16.67 -9.82
C GLY A 181 -1.01 -15.50 -8.84
N GLY A 182 0.04 -15.55 -8.02
CA GLY A 182 0.37 -14.49 -7.06
C GLY A 182 0.54 -13.09 -7.69
N ARG A 183 0.96 -13.03 -8.95
CA ARG A 183 1.12 -11.77 -9.69
C ARG A 183 -0.22 -11.11 -10.01
N GLY A 184 -1.23 -11.90 -10.37
CA GLY A 184 -2.60 -11.44 -10.56
C GLY A 184 -3.16 -10.81 -9.29
N LEU A 185 -3.03 -11.52 -8.16
CA LEU A 185 -3.44 -11.05 -6.84
C LEU A 185 -2.75 -9.73 -6.46
N LEU A 186 -1.44 -9.63 -6.72
CA LEU A 186 -0.68 -8.42 -6.47
C LEU A 186 -1.19 -7.23 -7.29
N LEU A 187 -1.37 -7.42 -8.60
CA LEU A 187 -1.89 -6.36 -9.48
C LEU A 187 -3.32 -5.96 -9.10
N PHE A 188 -4.14 -6.93 -8.71
CA PHE A 188 -5.52 -6.71 -8.29
C PHE A 188 -5.60 -5.79 -7.05
N VAL A 189 -4.89 -6.13 -5.97
CA VAL A 189 -4.93 -5.31 -4.74
C VAL A 189 -4.28 -3.94 -4.93
N VAL A 190 -3.13 -3.87 -5.60
CA VAL A 190 -2.45 -2.59 -5.83
C VAL A 190 -3.34 -1.67 -6.65
N PHE A 191 -3.88 -2.17 -7.77
CA PHE A 191 -4.72 -1.33 -8.63
C PHE A 191 -6.01 -0.88 -7.94
N LEU A 192 -6.70 -1.77 -7.22
CA LEU A 192 -7.95 -1.42 -6.55
C LEU A 192 -7.75 -0.43 -5.41
N THR A 193 -6.71 -0.57 -4.59
CA THR A 193 -6.42 0.38 -3.51
C THR A 193 -6.16 1.77 -4.08
N GLU A 194 -5.35 1.84 -5.13
CA GLU A 194 -4.97 3.06 -5.79
C GLU A 194 -6.17 3.73 -6.51
N MET A 195 -7.01 2.94 -7.18
CA MET A 195 -8.25 3.44 -7.80
C MET A 195 -9.28 3.88 -6.76
N ASN A 196 -9.36 3.21 -5.61
CA ASN A 196 -10.24 3.63 -4.52
C ASN A 196 -9.90 5.06 -4.06
N ASP A 197 -8.63 5.42 -3.92
CA ASP A 197 -8.23 6.79 -3.56
C ASP A 197 -8.63 7.81 -4.63
N VAL A 198 -8.48 7.46 -5.90
CA VAL A 198 -8.93 8.30 -7.03
C VAL A 198 -10.45 8.45 -7.04
N PHE A 199 -11.21 7.37 -6.83
CA PHE A 199 -12.66 7.41 -6.80
C PHE A 199 -13.17 8.21 -5.62
N GLN A 200 -12.63 7.99 -4.42
CA GLN A 200 -13.01 8.77 -3.23
C GLN A 200 -12.78 10.26 -3.42
N PHE A 201 -11.63 10.64 -4.00
CA PHE A 201 -11.33 12.02 -4.31
C PHE A 201 -12.31 12.60 -5.34
N THR A 202 -12.60 11.85 -6.40
CA THR A 202 -13.48 12.29 -7.50
C THR A 202 -14.91 12.48 -7.01
N TRP A 203 -15.50 11.47 -6.37
CA TRP A 203 -16.84 11.55 -5.79
C TRP A 203 -16.92 12.59 -4.67
N GLY A 204 -15.85 12.72 -3.87
CA GLY A 204 -15.76 13.73 -2.83
C GLY A 204 -15.76 15.16 -3.38
N LYS A 205 -15.13 15.42 -4.53
CA LYS A 205 -15.20 16.74 -5.19
C LYS A 205 -16.53 17.00 -5.90
N LEU A 206 -17.14 15.97 -6.50
CA LEU A 206 -18.37 16.13 -7.28
C LEU A 206 -19.62 16.25 -6.39
N LEU A 207 -19.71 15.42 -5.35
CA LEU A 207 -20.91 15.27 -4.53
C LEU A 207 -20.68 15.56 -3.05
N GLY A 208 -19.43 15.78 -2.62
CA GLY A 208 -19.09 15.90 -1.20
C GLY A 208 -19.76 17.09 -0.52
N ARG A 209 -20.50 16.79 0.54
CA ARG A 209 -21.15 17.78 1.41
C ARG A 209 -20.82 17.54 2.86
N HIS A 210 -20.79 16.27 3.28
CA HIS A 210 -20.62 15.90 4.69
C HIS A 210 -19.21 15.39 4.95
N LYS A 211 -18.42 16.15 5.72
CA LYS A 211 -17.06 15.76 6.12
C LYS A 211 -17.10 14.60 7.13
N ILE A 212 -16.16 13.66 6.99
CA ILE A 212 -16.07 12.49 7.91
C ILE A 212 -15.22 12.84 9.12
N ILE A 213 -13.96 13.25 8.90
CA ILE A 213 -13.00 13.54 9.98
C ILE A 213 -12.23 14.82 9.66
N GLU A 214 -12.85 15.96 9.95
CA GLU A 214 -12.32 17.27 9.58
C GLU A 214 -10.96 17.60 10.23
N LYS A 215 -10.76 17.18 11.49
CA LYS A 215 -9.52 17.44 12.24
C LYS A 215 -8.29 16.74 11.65
N VAL A 216 -8.48 15.57 11.02
CA VAL A 216 -7.39 14.76 10.46
C VAL A 216 -7.24 14.99 8.97
N SER A 217 -8.36 14.90 8.24
CA SER A 217 -8.40 15.01 6.79
C SER A 217 -9.62 15.87 6.34
N PRO A 218 -9.43 17.19 6.18
CA PRO A 218 -10.54 18.12 5.93
C PRO A 218 -11.25 17.93 4.58
N ASN A 219 -10.64 17.16 3.67
CA ASN A 219 -11.16 16.92 2.32
C ASN A 219 -11.93 15.60 2.18
N LYS A 220 -11.99 14.75 3.23
CA LYS A 220 -12.70 13.47 3.15
C LYS A 220 -14.17 13.62 3.50
N THR A 221 -15.04 13.17 2.59
CA THR A 221 -16.49 13.27 2.71
C THR A 221 -17.16 11.90 2.65
N TRP A 222 -18.34 11.77 3.27
CA TRP A 222 -19.14 10.54 3.27
C TRP A 222 -19.56 10.15 1.85
N GLU A 223 -19.92 11.12 1.03
CA GLU A 223 -20.27 10.88 -0.37
C GLU A 223 -19.06 10.39 -1.18
N GLY A 224 -17.87 10.94 -0.89
CA GLY A 224 -16.62 10.46 -1.46
C GLY A 224 -16.32 9.02 -1.08
N PHE A 225 -16.42 8.69 0.21
CA PHE A 225 -16.21 7.33 0.71
C PHE A 225 -17.18 6.32 0.08
N ILE A 226 -18.49 6.60 0.10
CA ILE A 226 -19.52 5.69 -0.44
C ILE A 226 -19.36 5.54 -1.96
N GLY A 227 -19.15 6.64 -2.69
CA GLY A 227 -18.92 6.59 -4.13
C GLY A 227 -17.65 5.82 -4.49
N GLY A 228 -16.57 6.02 -3.74
CA GLY A 228 -15.32 5.28 -3.86
C GLY A 228 -15.49 3.78 -3.60
N LEU A 229 -16.22 3.42 -2.55
CA LEU A 229 -16.52 2.04 -2.18
C LEU A 229 -17.31 1.32 -3.28
N LEU A 230 -18.41 1.91 -3.76
CA LEU A 230 -19.22 1.31 -4.84
C LEU A 230 -18.43 1.17 -6.15
N SER A 231 -17.63 2.19 -6.50
CA SER A 231 -16.79 2.16 -7.71
C SER A 231 -15.68 1.11 -7.62
N THR A 232 -15.09 0.93 -6.43
CA THR A 232 -14.06 -0.08 -6.18
C THR A 232 -14.64 -1.50 -6.25
N ILE A 233 -15.83 -1.74 -5.68
CA ILE A 233 -16.53 -3.02 -5.78
C ILE A 233 -16.85 -3.35 -7.25
N ALA A 234 -17.36 -2.39 -8.01
CA ALA A 234 -17.63 -2.58 -9.43
C ALA A 234 -16.35 -2.88 -10.21
N THR A 235 -15.26 -2.15 -9.95
CA THR A 235 -13.96 -2.36 -10.59
C THR A 235 -13.39 -3.74 -10.25
N ALA A 236 -13.53 -4.19 -8.99
CA ALA A 236 -13.13 -5.53 -8.57
C ALA A 236 -13.84 -6.60 -9.39
N PHE A 237 -15.15 -6.46 -9.62
CA PHE A 237 -15.92 -7.40 -10.44
C PHE A 237 -15.44 -7.49 -11.90
N PHE A 238 -15.03 -6.37 -12.50
CA PHE A 238 -14.42 -6.36 -13.83
C PHE A 238 -13.03 -7.00 -13.87
N LEU A 239 -12.29 -6.92 -12.77
CA LEU A 239 -10.94 -7.47 -12.63
C LEU A 239 -10.91 -8.90 -12.06
N ARG A 240 -12.05 -9.59 -11.96
CA ARG A 240 -12.15 -10.94 -11.39
C ARG A 240 -11.25 -11.98 -12.04
N PHE A 241 -10.86 -11.79 -13.30
CA PHE A 241 -9.94 -12.69 -14.00
C PHE A 241 -8.54 -12.74 -13.38
N LEU A 242 -8.20 -11.81 -12.47
CA LEU A 242 -6.92 -11.77 -11.75
C LEU A 242 -6.93 -12.56 -10.44
N THR A 243 -8.07 -13.14 -10.05
CA THR A 243 -8.23 -13.81 -8.76
C THR A 243 -8.87 -15.19 -8.94
N PRO A 244 -8.63 -16.14 -8.03
CA PRO A 244 -9.29 -17.45 -8.05
C PRO A 244 -10.70 -17.40 -7.41
N PHE A 245 -11.25 -16.20 -7.22
CA PHE A 245 -12.44 -15.98 -6.41
C PHE A 245 -13.73 -16.18 -7.22
N ASN A 246 -14.77 -16.67 -6.55
CA ASN A 246 -16.12 -16.60 -7.09
C ASN A 246 -16.66 -15.15 -7.05
N GLU A 247 -17.79 -14.89 -7.72
CA GLU A 247 -18.33 -13.54 -7.85
C GLU A 247 -18.57 -12.85 -6.50
N PHE A 248 -19.13 -13.56 -5.51
CA PHE A 248 -19.37 -13.01 -4.17
C PHE A 248 -18.07 -12.69 -3.44
N GLN A 249 -17.06 -13.54 -3.58
CA GLN A 249 -15.74 -13.32 -2.99
C GLN A 249 -15.02 -12.13 -3.62
N VAL A 250 -15.18 -11.91 -4.93
CA VAL A 250 -14.63 -10.71 -5.60
C VAL A 250 -15.28 -9.43 -5.09
N LEU A 251 -16.60 -9.42 -4.93
CA LEU A 251 -17.31 -8.27 -4.34
C LEU A 251 -16.87 -8.03 -2.90
N GLY A 252 -16.70 -9.10 -2.11
CA GLY A 252 -16.16 -9.06 -0.77
C GLY A 252 -14.73 -8.49 -0.71
N ALA A 253 -13.86 -8.90 -1.62
CA ALA A 253 -12.51 -8.37 -1.74
C ALA A 253 -12.52 -6.88 -2.11
N GLY A 254 -13.36 -6.45 -3.05
CA GLY A 254 -13.52 -5.04 -3.40
C GLY A 254 -13.97 -4.18 -2.23
N LEU A 255 -14.94 -4.66 -1.45
CA LEU A 255 -15.42 -4.00 -0.22
C LEU A 255 -14.30 -3.92 0.83
N LEU A 256 -13.60 -5.02 1.06
CA LEU A 256 -12.50 -5.12 2.02
C LEU A 256 -11.39 -4.13 1.68
N ILE A 257 -10.94 -4.10 0.42
CA ILE A 257 -9.90 -3.19 -0.06
C ILE A 257 -10.36 -1.73 0.08
N ALA A 258 -11.60 -1.42 -0.30
CA ALA A 258 -12.12 -0.06 -0.19
C ALA A 258 -12.11 0.48 1.24
N CYS A 259 -12.60 -0.34 2.19
CA CYS A 259 -12.67 0.01 3.61
C CYS A 259 -11.28 0.06 4.25
N SER A 260 -10.45 -0.96 4.05
CA SER A 260 -9.11 -1.04 4.64
C SER A 260 -8.18 0.05 4.09
N GLY A 261 -8.27 0.37 2.80
CA GLY A 261 -7.53 1.48 2.20
C GLY A 261 -7.92 2.83 2.82
N PHE A 262 -9.22 3.10 2.95
CA PHE A 262 -9.71 4.31 3.62
C PHE A 262 -9.24 4.44 5.08
N VAL A 263 -9.26 3.33 5.82
CA VAL A 263 -8.74 3.28 7.19
C VAL A 263 -7.25 3.57 7.23
N GLY A 264 -6.47 3.02 6.30
CA GLY A 264 -5.03 3.27 6.18
C GLY A 264 -4.70 4.73 5.94
N ASP A 265 -5.33 5.36 4.96
CA ASP A 265 -5.16 6.79 4.66
C ASP A 265 -5.48 7.67 5.89
N ILE A 266 -6.57 7.39 6.60
CA ILE A 266 -6.92 8.15 7.81
C ILE A 266 -5.90 7.95 8.93
N ILE A 267 -5.47 6.71 9.19
CA ILE A 267 -4.50 6.41 10.24
C ILE A 267 -3.18 7.12 9.95
N VAL A 268 -2.65 7.01 8.74
CA VAL A 268 -1.40 7.70 8.36
C VAL A 268 -1.59 9.21 8.39
N SER A 269 -2.74 9.72 7.92
CA SER A 269 -3.08 11.13 8.06
C SER A 269 -3.08 11.60 9.52
N ALA A 270 -3.58 10.80 10.45
CA ALA A 270 -3.56 11.12 11.89
C ALA A 270 -2.12 11.15 12.43
N VAL A 271 -1.29 10.17 12.06
CA VAL A 271 0.14 10.13 12.42
C VAL A 271 0.86 11.38 11.92
N LYS A 272 0.57 11.83 10.69
CA LYS A 272 1.14 13.07 10.14
C LYS A 272 0.75 14.29 10.98
N ARG A 273 -0.51 14.40 11.40
CA ARG A 273 -0.99 15.49 12.25
C ARG A 273 -0.35 15.50 13.63
N ASP A 274 -0.14 14.32 14.23
CA ASP A 274 0.57 14.19 15.50
C ASP A 274 2.00 14.77 15.42
N PHE A 275 2.68 14.56 14.29
CA PHE A 275 4.00 15.14 14.05
C PHE A 275 3.96 16.63 13.65
N GLY A 276 2.78 17.23 13.52
CA GLY A 276 2.60 18.61 13.07
C GLY A 276 2.92 18.81 11.59
N LEU A 277 2.86 17.73 10.79
CA LEU A 277 3.12 17.74 9.36
C LEU A 277 1.83 17.51 8.57
N LYS A 278 1.80 17.99 7.33
CA LYS A 278 0.72 17.67 6.37
C LYS A 278 1.11 16.48 5.48
N ASP A 279 2.34 16.53 4.97
CA ASP A 279 2.94 15.52 4.10
C ASP A 279 4.25 15.02 4.77
N THR A 280 4.60 13.75 4.56
CA THR A 280 5.72 13.08 5.25
C THR A 280 7.10 13.46 4.72
N GLY A 281 7.16 14.02 3.50
CA GLY A 281 8.40 14.46 2.88
C GLY A 281 8.18 15.12 1.52
N THR A 282 9.27 15.37 0.81
CA THR A 282 9.29 15.96 -0.54
C THR A 282 9.85 14.99 -1.59
N ALA A 283 9.93 13.69 -1.26
CA ALA A 283 10.55 12.66 -2.09
C ALA A 283 9.99 12.65 -3.53
N ILE A 284 8.69 12.94 -3.70
CA ILE A 284 8.05 13.04 -5.01
C ILE A 284 7.36 14.41 -5.14
N LYS A 285 7.88 15.28 -6.02
CA LYS A 285 7.30 16.60 -6.30
C LYS A 285 5.82 16.48 -6.67
N GLY A 286 4.95 17.12 -5.89
CA GLY A 286 3.49 17.16 -6.10
C GLY A 286 2.68 16.08 -5.37
N HIS A 287 3.31 15.19 -4.61
CA HIS A 287 2.61 14.05 -4.02
C HIS A 287 3.09 13.58 -2.63
N GLY A 288 4.04 14.31 -2.02
CA GLY A 288 4.51 14.05 -0.67
C GLY A 288 5.66 13.06 -0.60
N GLY A 289 5.75 12.37 0.54
CA GLY A 289 6.72 11.33 0.83
C GLY A 289 6.38 9.99 0.21
N ILE A 290 7.23 8.98 0.40
CA ILE A 290 6.96 7.59 0.04
C ILE A 290 5.81 7.05 0.88
N LEU A 291 5.76 7.41 2.17
CA LEU A 291 4.70 6.98 3.07
C LEU A 291 3.30 7.45 2.61
N ASP A 292 3.21 8.65 2.01
CA ASP A 292 1.98 9.21 1.41
C ASP A 292 1.54 8.52 0.10
N ARG A 293 2.30 7.52 -0.36
CA ARG A 293 1.97 6.70 -1.56
C ARG A 293 1.50 5.31 -1.16
N ILE A 294 1.89 4.85 0.02
CA ILE A 294 1.64 3.49 0.48
C ILE A 294 0.73 3.46 1.71
N ASP A 295 0.11 4.57 2.08
CA ASP A 295 -0.74 4.68 3.28
C ASP A 295 -1.98 3.80 3.20
N SER A 296 -2.76 3.93 2.13
CA SER A 296 -3.89 3.05 1.83
C SER A 296 -3.42 1.61 1.61
N LEU A 297 -2.26 1.41 0.97
CA LEU A 297 -1.69 0.08 0.71
C LEU A 297 -1.23 -0.62 1.99
N ALA A 298 -0.67 0.10 2.95
CA ALA A 298 -0.16 -0.46 4.19
C ALA A 298 -1.25 -1.20 4.96
N ILE A 299 -2.49 -0.70 4.95
CA ILE A 299 -3.59 -1.39 5.64
C ILE A 299 -4.31 -2.36 4.72
N SER A 300 -4.53 -2.04 3.44
CA SER A 300 -5.22 -2.97 2.53
C SER A 300 -4.45 -4.26 2.23
N SER A 301 -3.11 -4.20 2.18
CA SER A 301 -2.25 -5.35 1.85
C SER A 301 -2.43 -6.55 2.79
N PRO A 302 -2.27 -6.43 4.13
CA PRO A 302 -2.47 -7.57 5.02
C PRO A 302 -3.91 -8.07 5.01
N PHE A 303 -4.92 -7.19 5.00
CA PHE A 303 -6.32 -7.61 4.98
C PHE A 303 -6.64 -8.44 3.74
N PHE A 304 -6.25 -7.96 2.55
CA PHE A 304 -6.44 -8.70 1.31
C PHE A 304 -5.66 -10.02 1.28
N PHE A 305 -4.43 -10.02 1.79
CA PHE A 305 -3.62 -11.22 1.89
C PHE A 305 -4.32 -12.30 2.72
N TYR A 306 -4.75 -11.99 3.95
CA TYR A 306 -5.42 -12.98 4.80
C TYR A 306 -6.77 -13.40 4.26
N TYR A 307 -7.52 -12.47 3.64
CA TYR A 307 -8.75 -12.81 2.93
C TYR A 307 -8.50 -13.88 1.84
N THR A 308 -7.46 -13.68 1.05
CA THR A 308 -7.06 -14.62 0.00
C THR A 308 -6.58 -15.94 0.57
N TYR A 309 -5.71 -15.89 1.59
CA TYR A 309 -5.15 -17.06 2.23
C TYR A 309 -6.23 -17.95 2.85
N LEU A 310 -7.17 -17.37 3.60
CA LEU A 310 -8.25 -18.09 4.28
C LEU A 310 -9.30 -18.68 3.32
N LEU A 311 -9.47 -18.12 2.13
CA LEU A 311 -10.46 -18.62 1.18
C LEU A 311 -9.89 -19.67 0.22
N CYS A 312 -8.60 -19.62 -0.07
CA CYS A 312 -8.01 -20.39 -1.15
C CYS A 312 -6.81 -21.27 -0.73
N TYR A 313 -6.22 -21.05 0.45
CA TYR A 313 -4.97 -21.69 0.87
C TYR A 313 -5.00 -22.28 2.29
N SER A 314 -6.15 -22.22 2.97
CA SER A 314 -6.37 -22.79 4.31
C SER A 314 -6.77 -24.26 4.27
#